data_AF-A0A2N2SMQ9-F1
#
_entry.id   AF-A0A2N2SMQ9-F1
#
_cell.length_a   1.000
_cell.length_b   1.000
_cell.length_c   1.000
_cell.angle_alpha   90.00
_cell.angle_beta   90.00
_cell.angle_gamma   90.00
#
_symmetry.space_group_name_H-M   'P 1'
#
loop_
_entity.id
_entity.type
_entity.pdbx_description
1 polymer ?
#
loop_
_entity_poly.entity_id
_entity_poly.type
_entity_poly.pdbx_seq_one_letter_code
_entity_poly.pdbx_strand_id
1 'polypeptide(L)'
;MSLDQSILLQRRIQFLAVTGILVTGLLVAIATAVPIYRHAHELVASSLQASARSQAQSAGQFLSRTTEIALQIASRSAVRDKLEEYNNWQISLPDLVLYSAPRIRDALDQTGNIAGLIRFDRDNYPVLELGLPIPVTHLQPPGLASTQPLIAGPVMIGDVLRLLVVVPILSREGLRVGTDLLAFDITPLEQLLSTTTHQDDNTRQLLFNRFGGTLTRIGQAGQPSQVLGARSPERELLMEAAGGTVGMERLTRDDGSAEVAVFSPIDALPGWGFALVKPARAFDVPVLTRLISPLLTIVLLVLAGILPSRGTLVGLYSASV
;
A
#
# COMPACT_ATOMS: atom_id res chain seq x y z
N MET A 1 -1.37 -57.46 54.47
CA MET A 1 -1.26 -56.20 53.70
C MET A 1 -2.60 -55.48 53.87
N SER A 2 -2.64 -54.38 54.60
CA SER A 2 -3.92 -53.75 55.02
C SER A 2 -4.62 -53.10 53.82
N LEU A 3 -5.96 -53.10 53.81
CA LEU A 3 -6.81 -52.43 52.81
C LEU A 3 -6.43 -50.95 52.61
N ASP A 4 -5.87 -50.30 53.63
CA ASP A 4 -5.38 -48.92 53.53
C ASP A 4 -4.13 -48.79 52.65
N GLN A 5 -3.25 -49.80 52.63
CA GLN A 5 -2.04 -49.78 51.79
C GLN A 5 -2.36 -49.95 50.30
N SER A 6 -3.38 -50.74 49.94
CA SER A 6 -3.79 -50.91 48.54
C SER A 6 -4.46 -49.64 47.99
N ILE A 7 -5.28 -48.95 48.79
CA ILE A 7 -5.94 -47.69 48.41
C ILE A 7 -4.90 -46.57 48.17
N LEU A 8 -3.89 -46.46 49.02
CA LEU A 8 -2.82 -45.47 48.86
C LEU A 8 -1.95 -45.75 47.63
N LEU A 9 -1.66 -47.02 47.33
CA LEU A 9 -0.91 -47.41 46.14
C LEU A 9 -1.70 -47.14 44.85
N GLN A 10 -3.00 -47.48 44.83
CA GLN A 10 -3.89 -47.23 43.70
C GLN A 10 -4.00 -45.74 43.38
N ARG A 11 -4.12 -44.87 44.40
CA ARG A 11 -4.13 -43.40 44.21
C ARG A 11 -2.83 -42.87 43.62
N ARG A 12 -1.67 -43.39 44.04
CA ARG A 12 -0.37 -42.98 43.48
C ARG A 12 -0.24 -43.38 42.01
N ILE A 13 -0.65 -44.60 41.66
CA ILE A 13 -0.62 -45.08 40.27
C ILE A 13 -1.56 -44.23 39.40
N GLN A 14 -2.77 -43.96 39.87
CA GLN A 14 -3.74 -43.09 39.17
C GLN A 14 -3.17 -41.68 38.97
N PHE A 15 -2.59 -41.08 40.01
CA PHE A 15 -2.00 -39.75 39.93
C PHE A 15 -0.83 -39.70 38.93
N LEU A 16 0.07 -40.69 38.96
CA LEU A 16 1.18 -40.78 38.02
C LEU A 16 0.71 -40.96 36.58
N ALA A 17 -0.30 -41.80 36.35
CA ALA A 17 -0.88 -42.02 35.03
C ALA A 17 -1.53 -40.74 34.47
N VAL A 18 -2.35 -40.06 35.29
CA VAL A 18 -2.98 -38.78 34.92
C VAL A 18 -1.92 -37.72 34.61
N THR A 19 -0.88 -37.62 35.44
CA THR A 19 0.22 -36.68 35.22
C THR A 19 0.96 -36.98 33.91
N GLY A 20 1.24 -38.26 33.63
CA GLY A 20 1.88 -38.70 32.39
C GLY A 20 1.05 -38.36 31.14
N ILE A 21 -0.27 -38.56 31.18
CA ILE A 21 -1.17 -38.20 30.08
C ILE A 21 -1.21 -36.67 29.89
N LEU A 22 -1.25 -35.90 30.98
CA LEU A 22 -1.30 -34.44 30.90
C LEU A 22 0.00 -33.87 30.33
N VAL A 23 1.15 -34.35 30.80
CA VAL A 23 2.46 -33.92 30.29
C VAL A 23 2.64 -34.31 28.82
N THR A 24 2.28 -35.53 28.42
CA THR A 24 2.38 -35.93 27.01
C THR A 24 1.42 -35.14 26.12
N GLY A 25 0.18 -34.90 26.56
CA GLY A 25 -0.79 -34.05 25.85
C GLY A 25 -0.29 -32.61 25.69
N LEU A 26 0.29 -32.03 26.74
CA LEU A 26 0.87 -30.68 26.69
C LEU A 26 2.06 -30.61 25.73
N LEU A 27 2.95 -31.60 25.76
CA LEU A 27 4.09 -31.67 24.85
C LEU A 27 3.65 -31.79 23.40
N VAL A 28 2.66 -32.64 23.11
CA VAL A 28 2.08 -32.78 21.76
C VAL A 28 1.43 -31.47 21.31
N ALA A 29 0.68 -30.80 22.19
CA ALA A 29 0.05 -29.51 21.90
C ALA A 29 1.09 -28.44 21.56
N ILE A 30 2.15 -28.30 22.35
CA ILE A 30 3.24 -27.35 22.09
C ILE A 30 3.98 -27.69 20.79
N ALA A 31 4.33 -28.98 20.61
CA ALA A 31 5.02 -29.46 19.41
C ALA A 31 4.24 -29.20 18.12
N THR A 32 2.91 -29.13 18.20
CA THR A 32 2.02 -28.84 17.06
C THR A 32 1.73 -27.35 16.92
N ALA A 33 1.53 -26.63 18.03
CA ALA A 33 1.18 -25.21 18.04
C ALA A 33 2.31 -24.32 17.49
N VAL A 34 3.56 -24.63 17.83
CA VAL A 34 4.72 -23.81 17.41
C VAL A 34 4.92 -23.80 15.88
N PRO A 35 4.95 -24.96 15.18
CA PRO A 35 5.05 -24.97 13.72
C PRO A 35 3.86 -24.30 13.04
N ILE A 36 2.63 -24.53 13.53
CA ILE A 36 1.42 -23.90 12.99
C ILE A 36 1.51 -22.37 13.11
N TYR A 37 1.93 -21.87 14.26
CA TYR A 37 2.11 -20.44 14.48
C TYR A 37 3.13 -19.85 13.49
N ARG A 38 4.31 -20.47 13.35
CA ARG A 38 5.33 -20.03 12.40
C ARG A 38 4.81 -20.02 10.96
N HIS A 39 4.16 -21.12 10.54
CA HIS A 39 3.61 -21.23 9.20
C HIS A 39 2.52 -20.18 8.93
N ALA A 40 1.63 -19.93 9.90
CA ALA A 40 0.61 -18.89 9.80
C ALA A 40 1.24 -17.49 9.66
N HIS A 41 2.30 -17.20 10.42
CA HIS A 41 3.03 -15.94 10.29
C HIS A 41 3.67 -15.76 8.92
N GLU A 42 4.32 -16.80 8.39
CA GLU A 42 4.92 -16.77 7.05
C GLU A 42 3.87 -16.58 5.95
N LEU A 43 2.70 -17.22 6.08
CA LEU A 43 1.58 -17.05 5.15
C LEU A 43 1.01 -15.62 5.18
N VAL A 44 0.83 -15.03 6.36
CA VAL A 44 0.37 -13.65 6.50
C VAL A 44 1.41 -12.67 5.91
N ALA A 45 2.69 -12.88 6.23
CA ALA A 45 3.77 -12.04 5.73
C ALA A 45 3.88 -12.07 4.20
N SER A 46 3.89 -13.27 3.61
CA SER A 46 3.94 -13.46 2.15
C SER A 46 2.69 -12.91 1.45
N SER A 47 1.49 -13.09 2.03
CA SER A 47 0.25 -12.53 1.50
C SER A 47 0.28 -11.00 1.47
N LEU A 48 0.77 -10.36 2.53
CA LEU A 48 0.89 -8.90 2.57
C LEU A 48 1.94 -8.37 1.61
N GLN A 49 3.06 -9.07 1.44
CA GLN A 49 4.08 -8.72 0.45
C GLN A 49 3.52 -8.85 -0.98
N ALA A 50 2.76 -9.90 -1.28
CA ALA A 50 2.07 -10.05 -2.55
C ALA A 50 1.03 -8.93 -2.76
N SER A 51 0.28 -8.56 -1.72
CA SER A 51 -0.68 -7.45 -1.77
C SER A 51 0.02 -6.11 -2.03
N ALA A 52 1.11 -5.81 -1.31
CA ALA A 52 1.89 -4.59 -1.51
C ALA A 52 2.46 -4.49 -2.93
N ARG A 53 2.99 -5.61 -3.47
CA ARG A 53 3.47 -5.67 -4.87
C ARG A 53 2.35 -5.46 -5.87
N SER A 54 1.20 -6.12 -5.68
CA SER A 54 0.05 -5.96 -6.57
C SER A 54 -0.46 -4.52 -6.58
N GLN A 55 -0.53 -3.87 -5.41
CA GLN A 55 -0.95 -2.47 -5.32
C GLN A 55 0.10 -1.51 -5.89
N ALA A 56 1.39 -1.77 -5.68
CA ALA A 56 2.48 -1.03 -6.31
C ALA A 56 2.40 -1.13 -7.85
N GLN A 57 2.08 -2.31 -8.39
CA GLN A 57 1.88 -2.50 -9.82
C GLN A 57 0.67 -1.72 -10.33
N SER A 58 -0.46 -1.76 -9.64
CA SER A 58 -1.65 -0.97 -10.01
C SER A 58 -1.38 0.54 -9.98
N ALA A 59 -0.66 1.03 -8.95
CA ALA A 59 -0.22 2.42 -8.88
C ALA A 59 0.72 2.77 -10.05
N GLY A 60 1.67 1.90 -10.38
CA GLY A 60 2.56 2.06 -11.53
C GLY A 60 1.80 2.16 -12.84
N GLN A 61 0.85 1.26 -13.10
CA GLN A 61 0.01 1.30 -14.30
C GLN A 61 -0.78 2.61 -14.42
N PHE A 62 -1.34 3.10 -13.31
CA PHE A 62 -2.05 4.37 -13.29
C PHE A 62 -1.12 5.55 -13.64
N LEU A 63 0.05 5.62 -13.03
CA LEU A 63 1.01 6.69 -13.26
C LEU A 63 1.59 6.65 -14.69
N SER A 64 1.87 5.45 -15.23
CA SER A 64 2.28 5.27 -16.62
C SER A 64 1.19 5.75 -17.59
N ARG A 65 -0.07 5.34 -17.37
CA ARG A 65 -1.21 5.79 -18.20
C ARG A 65 -1.38 7.31 -18.16
N THR A 66 -1.19 7.93 -17.01
CA THR A 66 -1.24 9.40 -16.85
C THR A 66 -0.17 10.07 -17.71
N THR A 67 1.04 9.49 -17.75
CA THR A 67 2.14 9.97 -18.60
C THR A 67 1.85 9.80 -20.09
N GLU A 68 1.26 8.67 -20.48
CA GLU A 68 0.86 8.42 -21.88
C GLU A 68 -0.18 9.42 -22.36
N ILE A 69 -1.18 9.75 -21.52
CA ILE A 69 -2.18 10.77 -21.81
C ILE A 69 -1.52 12.14 -22.02
N ALA A 70 -0.61 12.53 -21.12
CA ALA A 70 0.13 13.78 -21.25
C ALA A 70 0.92 13.84 -22.57
N LEU A 71 1.61 12.74 -22.94
CA LEU A 71 2.32 12.63 -24.22
C LEU A 71 1.40 12.73 -25.43
N GLN A 72 0.19 12.16 -25.37
CA GLN A 72 -0.81 12.29 -26.44
C GLN A 72 -1.26 13.74 -26.64
N ILE A 73 -1.39 14.51 -25.55
CA ILE A 73 -1.73 15.94 -25.62
C ILE A 73 -0.57 16.75 -26.22
N ALA A 74 0.65 16.48 -25.77
CA ALA A 74 1.86 17.16 -26.25
C ALA A 74 2.16 16.88 -27.73
N SER A 75 1.85 15.67 -28.22
CA SER A 75 2.17 15.21 -29.58
C SER A 75 1.15 15.61 -30.66
N ARG A 76 0.10 16.39 -30.33
CA ARG A 76 -0.87 16.87 -31.33
C ARG A 76 -0.21 17.77 -32.37
N SER A 77 0.00 17.22 -33.56
CA SER A 77 0.78 17.81 -34.65
C SER A 77 0.41 19.27 -34.95
N ALA A 78 -0.86 19.59 -35.14
CA ALA A 78 -1.28 20.94 -35.51
C ALA A 78 -0.95 22.00 -34.44
N VAL A 79 -1.08 21.65 -33.15
CA VAL A 79 -0.81 22.57 -32.05
C VAL A 79 0.69 22.71 -31.80
N ARG A 80 1.43 21.61 -31.93
CA ARG A 80 2.89 21.63 -31.92
C ARG A 80 3.45 22.49 -33.05
N ASP A 81 2.98 22.27 -34.28
CA ASP A 81 3.48 22.98 -35.46
C ASP A 81 3.24 24.50 -35.29
N LYS A 82 2.13 24.92 -34.67
CA LYS A 82 1.93 26.35 -34.29
C LYS A 82 2.87 26.85 -33.20
N LEU A 83 3.23 26.03 -32.21
CA LEU A 83 4.26 26.40 -31.24
C LEU A 83 5.61 26.59 -31.92
N GLU A 84 5.94 25.77 -32.92
CA GLU A 84 7.15 25.95 -33.73
C GLU A 84 7.15 27.25 -34.52
N GLU A 85 6.03 27.60 -35.17
CA GLU A 85 5.88 28.89 -35.85
C GLU A 85 6.09 30.07 -34.89
N TYR A 86 5.50 30.01 -33.69
CA TYR A 86 5.68 31.03 -32.65
C TYR A 86 7.15 31.14 -32.24
N ASN A 87 7.78 30.02 -31.93
CA ASN A 87 9.19 29.97 -31.54
C ASN A 87 10.16 30.46 -32.62
N ASN A 88 9.71 30.46 -33.88
CA ASN A 88 10.46 30.96 -35.04
C ASN A 88 10.06 32.41 -35.41
N TRP A 89 9.30 33.09 -34.55
CA TRP A 89 8.82 34.46 -34.73
C TRP A 89 7.93 34.66 -35.97
N GLN A 90 7.27 33.59 -36.43
CA GLN A 90 6.39 33.63 -37.61
C GLN A 90 4.96 34.05 -37.26
N ILE A 91 4.54 33.84 -36.01
CA ILE A 91 3.24 34.25 -35.48
C ILE A 91 3.42 34.92 -34.11
N SER A 92 2.44 35.73 -33.70
CA SER A 92 2.44 36.36 -32.39
C SER A 92 1.92 35.42 -31.29
N LEU A 93 2.23 35.73 -30.02
CA LEU A 93 1.67 35.00 -28.87
C LEU A 93 0.12 34.98 -28.87
N PRO A 94 -0.58 36.10 -29.13
CA PRO A 94 -2.03 36.09 -29.29
C PRO A 94 -2.54 35.11 -30.36
N ASP A 95 -1.86 35.01 -31.51
CA ASP A 95 -2.24 34.09 -32.59
C ASP A 95 -2.06 32.63 -32.17
N LEU A 96 -0.95 32.32 -31.48
CA LEU A 96 -0.69 31.00 -30.91
C LEU A 96 -1.81 30.60 -29.93
N VAL A 97 -2.17 31.49 -29.01
CA VAL A 97 -3.21 31.27 -27.99
C VAL A 97 -4.57 31.07 -28.66
N LEU A 98 -4.95 31.96 -29.59
CA LEU A 98 -6.22 31.90 -30.31
C LEU A 98 -6.39 30.57 -31.06
N TYR A 99 -5.31 30.06 -31.65
CA TYR A 99 -5.32 28.77 -32.34
C TYR A 99 -5.32 27.57 -31.38
N SER A 100 -4.47 27.60 -30.36
CA SER A 100 -4.13 26.43 -29.54
C SER A 100 -5.10 26.20 -28.39
N ALA A 101 -5.54 27.27 -27.71
CA ALA A 101 -6.38 27.20 -26.52
C ALA A 101 -7.66 26.35 -26.71
N PRO A 102 -8.51 26.57 -27.74
CA PRO A 102 -9.72 25.77 -27.91
C PRO A 102 -9.40 24.30 -28.19
N ARG A 103 -8.40 24.01 -29.03
CA ARG A 103 -8.02 22.63 -29.41
C ARG A 103 -7.44 21.82 -28.27
N ILE A 104 -6.68 22.46 -27.39
CA ILE A 104 -6.17 21.81 -26.18
C ILE A 104 -7.30 21.64 -25.18
N ARG A 105 -8.16 22.65 -24.97
CA ARG A 105 -9.31 22.55 -24.06
C ARG A 105 -10.23 21.37 -24.42
N ASP A 106 -10.57 21.22 -25.70
CA ASP A 106 -11.35 20.08 -26.18
C ASP A 106 -10.70 18.72 -25.84
N ALA A 107 -9.36 18.66 -25.83
CA ALA A 107 -8.61 17.45 -25.45
C ALA A 107 -8.67 17.18 -23.94
N LEU A 108 -8.55 18.23 -23.13
CA LEU A 108 -8.63 18.15 -21.68
C LEU A 108 -10.03 17.66 -21.26
N ASP A 109 -11.08 18.22 -21.86
CA ASP A 109 -12.47 17.89 -21.56
C ASP A 109 -12.80 16.42 -21.91
N GLN A 110 -12.21 15.86 -22.97
CA GLN A 110 -12.39 14.45 -23.35
C GLN A 110 -11.73 13.47 -22.37
N THR A 111 -10.67 13.89 -21.68
CA THR A 111 -9.90 13.01 -20.77
C THR A 111 -10.53 12.99 -19.36
N GLY A 112 -11.10 14.11 -18.93
CA GLY A 112 -11.92 14.21 -17.71
C GLY A 112 -11.17 14.20 -16.37
N ASN A 113 -9.86 13.95 -16.34
CA ASN A 113 -9.06 13.86 -15.10
C ASN A 113 -7.90 14.88 -15.02
N ILE A 114 -7.86 15.87 -15.93
CA ILE A 114 -6.85 16.91 -15.95
C ILE A 114 -7.46 18.20 -15.41
N ALA A 115 -6.92 18.71 -14.31
CA ALA A 115 -7.39 19.92 -13.65
C ALA A 115 -6.80 21.20 -14.25
N GLY A 116 -5.60 21.12 -14.83
CA GLY A 116 -4.93 22.27 -15.43
C GLY A 116 -3.76 21.87 -16.32
N LEU A 117 -3.35 22.82 -17.16
CA LEU A 117 -2.21 22.69 -18.07
C LEU A 117 -1.48 24.04 -18.18
N ILE A 118 -0.15 23.99 -18.15
CA ILE A 118 0.73 25.09 -18.57
C ILE A 118 1.61 24.57 -19.70
N ARG A 119 1.60 25.28 -20.82
CA ARG A 119 2.51 25.04 -21.94
C ARG A 119 3.59 26.09 -21.95
N PHE A 120 4.82 25.62 -22.04
CA PHE A 120 6.03 26.42 -22.15
C PHE A 120 6.60 26.37 -23.56
N ASP A 121 7.22 27.47 -23.98
CA ASP A 121 8.03 27.53 -25.19
C ASP A 121 9.40 26.84 -25.03
N ARG A 122 10.25 26.96 -26.06
CA ARG A 122 11.59 26.36 -26.05
C ARG A 122 12.48 26.89 -24.92
N ASP A 123 12.27 28.13 -24.49
CA ASP A 123 13.06 28.85 -23.49
C ASP A 123 12.45 28.75 -22.08
N ASN A 124 11.40 27.93 -21.93
CA ASN A 124 10.63 27.73 -20.69
C ASN A 124 9.78 28.93 -20.25
N TYR A 125 9.39 29.82 -21.16
CA TYR A 125 8.39 30.84 -20.86
C TYR A 125 6.98 30.27 -21.06
N PRO A 126 6.06 30.50 -20.10
CA PRO A 126 4.68 30.05 -20.25
C PRO A 126 4.00 30.83 -21.39
N VAL A 127 3.47 30.11 -22.37
CA VAL A 127 2.78 30.68 -23.54
C VAL A 127 1.28 30.40 -23.54
N LEU A 128 0.83 29.42 -22.76
CA LEU A 128 -0.58 29.08 -22.63
C LEU A 128 -0.84 28.42 -21.29
N GLU A 129 -1.88 28.87 -20.60
CA GLU A 129 -2.36 28.30 -19.35
C GLU A 129 -3.86 28.00 -19.48
N LEU A 130 -4.28 26.81 -19.06
CA LEU A 130 -5.67 26.36 -19.14
C LEU A 130 -6.07 25.65 -17.85
N GLY A 131 -7.31 25.89 -17.40
CA GLY A 131 -7.87 25.25 -16.22
C GLY A 131 -7.36 25.88 -14.92
N LEU A 132 -7.04 25.05 -13.94
CA LEU A 132 -6.54 25.47 -12.64
C LEU A 132 -5.12 26.04 -12.73
N PRO A 133 -4.81 27.17 -12.08
CA PRO A 133 -3.45 27.69 -12.01
C PRO A 133 -2.52 26.68 -11.30
N ILE A 134 -1.38 26.37 -11.92
CA ILE A 134 -0.41 25.40 -11.40
C ILE A 134 0.82 26.15 -10.85
N PRO A 135 1.12 26.03 -9.55
CA PRO A 135 2.33 26.62 -8.98
C PRO A 135 3.59 25.89 -9.48
N VAL A 136 4.32 26.54 -10.40
CA VAL A 136 5.59 26.05 -10.96
C VAL A 136 6.72 25.91 -9.92
N THR A 137 6.57 26.52 -8.74
CA THR A 137 7.51 26.43 -7.61
C THR A 137 7.73 25.01 -7.09
N HIS A 138 6.84 24.07 -7.42
CA HIS A 138 6.99 22.66 -7.03
C HIS A 138 7.84 21.83 -8.01
N LEU A 139 8.25 22.41 -9.15
CA LEU A 139 9.11 21.74 -10.11
C LEU A 139 10.58 22.12 -9.87
N GLN A 140 11.43 21.11 -9.66
CA GLN A 140 12.87 21.32 -9.62
C GLN A 140 13.45 21.40 -11.06
N PRO A 141 14.54 22.17 -11.27
CA PRO A 141 15.24 22.28 -12.55
C PRO A 141 16.12 21.04 -12.76
N PRO A 142 15.53 19.91 -13.16
CA PRO A 142 15.62 19.52 -14.57
C PRO A 142 14.26 19.29 -15.25
N GLY A 143 13.14 19.35 -14.51
CA GLY A 143 11.84 18.89 -14.99
C GLY A 143 11.41 19.54 -16.30
N LEU A 144 11.58 20.86 -16.42
CA LEU A 144 11.18 21.63 -17.60
C LEU A 144 12.16 21.48 -18.78
N ALA A 145 13.44 21.20 -18.51
CA ALA A 145 14.48 21.05 -19.54
C ALA A 145 14.65 19.59 -20.01
N SER A 146 13.94 18.65 -19.41
CA SER A 146 14.04 17.21 -19.70
C SER A 146 13.50 16.88 -21.09
N THR A 147 14.16 15.96 -21.79
CA THR A 147 13.65 15.32 -23.01
C THR A 147 12.88 14.03 -22.73
N GLN A 148 12.74 13.68 -21.44
CA GLN A 148 11.94 12.56 -20.97
C GLN A 148 10.77 13.06 -20.11
N PRO A 149 9.61 12.40 -20.16
CA PRO A 149 8.53 12.66 -19.23
C PRO A 149 8.98 12.54 -17.77
N LEU A 150 8.47 13.42 -16.93
CA LEU A 150 8.70 13.40 -15.49
C LEU A 150 7.35 13.47 -14.77
N ILE A 151 7.18 12.63 -13.74
CA ILE A 151 6.05 12.71 -12.83
C ILE A 151 6.54 13.24 -11.48
N ALA A 152 5.92 14.31 -11.01
CA ALA A 152 6.18 14.93 -9.72
C ALA A 152 4.93 14.90 -8.83
N GLY A 153 5.17 14.97 -7.52
CA GLY A 153 4.12 14.93 -6.51
C GLY A 153 3.85 13.52 -5.97
N PRO A 154 2.68 13.28 -5.35
CA PRO A 154 1.52 14.20 -5.27
C PRO A 154 1.83 15.54 -4.57
N VAL A 155 1.20 16.63 -5.00
CA VAL A 155 1.32 17.96 -4.38
C VAL A 155 -0.05 18.58 -4.14
N MET A 156 -0.16 19.39 -3.09
CA MET A 156 -1.38 20.17 -2.84
C MET A 156 -1.46 21.34 -3.82
N ILE A 157 -2.54 21.41 -4.59
CA ILE A 157 -2.86 22.56 -5.44
C ILE A 157 -4.26 23.04 -5.05
N GLY A 158 -4.36 24.19 -4.41
CA GLY A 158 -5.55 24.50 -3.62
C GLY A 158 -5.72 23.44 -2.52
N ASP A 159 -6.93 22.90 -2.38
CA ASP A 159 -7.30 21.92 -1.33
C ASP A 159 -7.33 20.45 -1.81
N VAL A 160 -6.76 20.16 -2.99
CA VAL A 160 -6.80 18.82 -3.57
C VAL A 160 -5.39 18.37 -3.96
N LEU A 161 -5.06 17.11 -3.64
CA LEU A 161 -3.83 16.46 -4.07
C LEU A 161 -3.86 16.17 -5.56
N ARG A 162 -2.82 16.59 -6.26
CA ARG A 162 -2.67 16.38 -7.69
C ARG A 162 -1.30 15.83 -8.03
N LEU A 163 -1.26 15.08 -9.11
CA LEU A 163 -0.04 14.61 -9.73
C LEU A 163 0.36 15.59 -10.83
N LEU A 164 1.62 16.03 -10.80
CA LEU A 164 2.17 16.88 -11.84
C LEU A 164 2.88 16.00 -12.86
N VAL A 165 2.56 16.15 -14.13
CA VAL A 165 3.22 15.43 -15.21
C VAL A 165 3.82 16.45 -16.17
N VAL A 166 5.13 16.39 -16.33
CA VAL A 166 5.90 17.21 -17.26
C VAL A 166 6.25 16.37 -18.47
N VAL A 167 5.87 16.81 -19.66
CA VAL A 167 6.20 16.12 -20.92
C VAL A 167 6.84 17.08 -21.91
N PRO A 168 7.93 16.69 -22.58
CA PRO A 168 8.50 17.50 -23.64
C PRO A 168 7.60 17.50 -24.86
N ILE A 169 7.53 18.64 -25.53
CA ILE A 169 6.94 18.75 -26.87
C ILE A 169 8.08 18.61 -27.87
N LEU A 170 8.04 17.59 -28.70
CA LEU A 170 9.09 17.28 -29.68
C LEU A 170 8.64 17.59 -31.11
N SER A 171 9.51 18.24 -31.88
CA SER A 171 9.36 18.48 -33.31
C SER A 171 9.34 17.16 -34.09
N ARG A 172 9.09 17.25 -35.40
CA ARG A 172 9.15 16.08 -36.29
C ARG A 172 10.55 15.45 -36.34
N GLU A 173 11.58 16.25 -36.12
CA GLU A 173 13.00 15.88 -36.07
C GLU A 173 13.42 15.40 -34.66
N GLY A 174 12.49 15.36 -33.70
CA GLY A 174 12.76 14.95 -32.33
C GLY A 174 13.41 16.03 -31.46
N LEU A 175 13.46 17.28 -31.93
CA LEU A 175 13.99 18.40 -31.15
C LEU A 175 12.94 18.92 -30.18
N ARG A 176 13.33 19.26 -28.96
CA ARG A 176 12.40 19.88 -27.99
C ARG A 176 12.02 21.28 -28.44
N VAL A 177 10.73 21.52 -28.65
CA VAL A 177 10.15 22.82 -29.06
C VAL A 177 9.33 23.46 -27.94
N GLY A 178 9.12 22.75 -26.84
CA GLY A 178 8.44 23.26 -25.66
C GLY A 178 8.24 22.17 -24.62
N THR A 179 7.39 22.44 -23.64
CA THR A 179 7.06 21.48 -22.58
C THR A 179 5.65 21.72 -22.09
N ASP A 180 4.90 20.66 -21.85
CA ASP A 180 3.63 20.73 -21.14
C ASP A 180 3.81 20.27 -19.69
N LEU A 181 3.22 21.03 -18.78
CA LEU A 181 2.99 20.67 -17.39
C LEU A 181 1.50 20.48 -17.19
N LEU A 182 1.09 19.27 -16.81
CA LEU A 182 -0.31 18.93 -16.58
C LEU A 182 -0.51 18.58 -15.11
N ALA A 183 -1.61 19.02 -14.52
CA ALA A 183 -2.04 18.63 -13.18
C ALA A 183 -3.20 17.64 -13.28
N PHE A 184 -2.96 16.40 -12.83
CA PHE A 184 -3.95 15.32 -12.81
C PHE A 184 -4.54 15.14 -11.42
N ASP A 185 -5.83 14.83 -11.37
CA ASP A 185 -6.50 14.44 -10.14
C ASP A 185 -6.01 13.04 -9.68
N ILE A 186 -5.75 12.89 -8.38
CA ILE A 186 -5.33 11.62 -7.78
C ILE A 186 -6.51 10.74 -7.35
N THR A 187 -7.73 11.27 -7.30
CA THR A 187 -8.92 10.51 -6.89
C THR A 187 -9.11 9.18 -7.64
N PRO A 188 -8.84 9.05 -8.95
CA PRO A 188 -8.91 7.74 -9.60
C PRO A 188 -7.91 6.72 -9.05
N LEU A 189 -6.72 7.16 -8.60
CA LEU A 189 -5.74 6.30 -7.92
C LEU A 189 -6.23 5.91 -6.52
N GLU A 190 -6.81 6.84 -5.77
CA GLU A 190 -7.42 6.56 -4.46
C GLU A 190 -8.50 5.47 -4.58
N GLN A 191 -9.37 5.58 -5.59
CA GLN A 191 -10.42 4.60 -5.88
C GLN A 191 -9.82 3.23 -6.28
N LEU A 192 -8.81 3.23 -7.16
CA LEU A 192 -8.13 2.02 -7.60
C LEU A 192 -7.50 1.26 -6.41
N LEU A 193 -6.84 1.96 -5.51
CA LEU A 193 -6.17 1.33 -4.36
C LEU A 193 -7.13 1.02 -3.20
N SER A 194 -8.26 1.72 -3.10
CA SER A 194 -9.31 1.41 -2.12
C SER A 194 -10.05 0.11 -2.45
N THR A 195 -10.31 -0.18 -3.73
CA THR A 195 -11.05 -1.40 -4.13
C THR A 195 -10.26 -2.71 -3.91
N THR A 196 -8.93 -2.64 -3.91
CA THR A 196 -8.05 -3.81 -3.74
C THR A 196 -7.78 -4.14 -2.28
N THR A 197 -7.96 -3.17 -1.39
CA THR A 197 -7.84 -3.40 0.05
C THR A 197 -9.22 -3.79 0.56
N HIS A 198 -9.44 -5.10 0.80
CA HIS A 198 -10.57 -5.51 1.64
C HIS A 198 -10.54 -4.64 2.90
N GLN A 199 -11.67 -3.97 3.15
CA GLN A 199 -11.95 -2.89 4.10
C GLN A 199 -11.46 -3.14 5.55
N ASP A 200 -10.15 -3.29 5.72
CA ASP A 200 -9.47 -3.24 6.99
C ASP A 200 -9.23 -1.75 7.28
N ASP A 201 -10.15 -1.15 8.06
CA ASP A 201 -10.22 0.29 8.41
C ASP A 201 -8.92 0.92 8.97
N ASN A 202 -7.87 0.12 9.20
CA ASN A 202 -6.59 0.58 9.75
C ASN A 202 -5.39 0.37 8.80
N THR A 203 -5.62 0.02 7.53
CA THR A 203 -4.53 -0.14 6.56
C THR A 203 -4.20 1.21 5.94
N ARG A 204 -2.98 1.70 6.09
CA ARG A 204 -2.54 2.93 5.43
C ARG A 204 -1.75 2.59 4.17
N GLN A 205 -2.09 3.24 3.07
CA GLN A 205 -1.37 3.14 1.81
C GLN A 205 -0.51 4.38 1.64
N LEU A 206 0.77 4.18 1.40
CA LEU A 206 1.74 5.26 1.28
C LEU A 206 2.41 5.21 -0.09
N LEU A 207 2.55 6.38 -0.69
CA LEU A 207 3.23 6.60 -1.96
C LEU A 207 4.36 7.59 -1.74
N PHE A 208 5.54 7.27 -2.27
CA PHE A 208 6.71 8.11 -2.16
C PHE A 208 7.34 8.35 -3.52
N ASN A 209 7.69 9.60 -3.79
CA ASN A 209 8.45 10.00 -4.95
C ASN A 209 9.80 10.54 -4.49
N ARG A 210 10.89 9.85 -4.84
CA ARG A 210 12.27 10.24 -4.49
C ARG A 210 12.67 11.59 -5.07
N PHE A 211 12.20 11.94 -6.27
CA PHE A 211 12.57 13.18 -6.94
C PHE A 211 11.92 14.41 -6.32
N GLY A 212 10.67 14.27 -5.87
CA GLY A 212 9.98 15.33 -5.11
C GLY A 212 10.29 15.29 -3.61
N GLY A 213 10.81 14.17 -3.11
CA GLY A 213 10.92 13.90 -1.68
C GLY A 213 9.56 13.91 -0.98
N THR A 214 8.46 13.70 -1.72
CA THR A 214 7.10 13.81 -1.19
C THR A 214 6.60 12.44 -0.77
N LEU A 215 6.20 12.34 0.50
CA LEU A 215 5.53 11.18 1.06
C LEU A 215 4.05 11.50 1.18
N THR A 216 3.20 10.68 0.58
CA THR A 216 1.75 10.88 0.57
C THR A 216 1.06 9.67 1.13
N ARG A 217 0.15 9.88 2.08
CA ARG A 217 -0.86 8.89 2.44
C ARG A 217 -1.99 8.99 1.43
N ILE A 218 -2.26 7.89 0.75
CA ILE A 218 -3.41 7.78 -0.14
C ILE A 218 -4.67 7.61 0.72
N GLY A 219 -5.67 8.43 0.43
CA GLY A 219 -6.96 8.44 1.09
C GLY A 219 -7.72 7.14 0.89
N GLN A 220 -8.54 6.80 1.87
CA GLN A 220 -9.47 5.67 1.82
C GLN A 220 -10.86 6.17 2.14
N ALA A 221 -11.88 5.64 1.44
CA ALA A 221 -13.31 5.93 1.58
C ALA A 221 -13.69 6.89 2.73
N GLY A 222 -13.75 8.20 2.43
CA GLY A 222 -14.14 9.25 3.37
C GLY A 222 -13.00 9.98 4.10
N GLN A 223 -11.75 9.52 3.97
CA GLN A 223 -10.55 10.24 4.41
C GLN A 223 -9.76 10.77 3.21
N PRO A 224 -9.48 12.09 3.15
CA PRO A 224 -8.70 12.66 2.05
C PRO A 224 -7.24 12.18 2.10
N SER A 225 -6.62 12.08 0.94
CA SER A 225 -5.16 11.91 0.88
C SER A 225 -4.45 13.07 1.58
N GLN A 226 -3.27 12.79 2.16
CA GLN A 226 -2.49 13.78 2.91
C GLN A 226 -1.00 13.65 2.62
N VAL A 227 -0.32 14.77 2.41
CA VAL A 227 1.15 14.82 2.40
C VAL A 227 1.67 14.69 3.82
N LEU A 228 2.51 13.70 4.07
CA LEU A 228 3.15 13.47 5.35
C LEU A 228 4.43 14.29 5.47
N GLY A 229 4.72 14.76 6.69
CA GLY A 229 5.89 15.56 6.98
C GLY A 229 7.22 14.81 6.78
N ALA A 230 8.30 15.55 6.58
CA ALA A 230 9.63 14.99 6.30
C ALA A 230 10.21 14.09 7.41
N ARG A 231 9.66 14.14 8.63
CA ARG A 231 10.12 13.37 9.80
C ARG A 231 9.32 12.08 10.04
N SER A 232 8.51 11.64 9.09
CA SER A 232 7.75 10.39 9.25
C SER A 232 8.71 9.18 9.19
N PRO A 233 8.58 8.19 10.09
CA PRO A 233 9.44 7.01 10.13
C PRO A 233 9.33 6.17 8.85
N GLU A 234 8.20 6.24 8.15
CA GLU A 234 7.96 5.53 6.89
C GLU A 234 8.80 6.06 5.73
N ARG A 235 9.36 7.27 5.85
CA ARG A 235 10.14 7.90 4.79
C ARG A 235 11.39 7.12 4.43
N GLU A 236 12.10 6.60 5.43
CA GLU A 236 13.33 5.83 5.22
C GLU A 236 13.03 4.54 4.46
N LEU A 237 12.03 3.78 4.93
CA LEU A 237 11.54 2.57 4.27
C LEU A 237 11.18 2.81 2.81
N LEU A 238 10.44 3.89 2.54
CA LEU A 238 10.00 4.22 1.20
C LEU A 238 11.11 4.78 0.31
N MET A 239 12.16 5.35 0.90
CA MET A 239 13.36 5.75 0.18
C MET A 239 14.18 4.55 -0.26
N GLU A 240 14.22 3.48 0.55
CA GLU A 240 14.78 2.19 0.15
C GLU A 240 13.92 1.53 -0.93
N ALA A 241 12.60 1.52 -0.74
CA ALA A 241 11.65 0.97 -1.71
C ALA A 241 11.81 1.64 -3.08
N ALA A 242 11.88 2.97 -3.11
CA ALA A 242 12.16 3.75 -4.33
C ALA A 242 13.54 3.48 -4.94
N GLY A 243 14.48 2.93 -4.16
CA GLY A 243 15.78 2.43 -4.62
C GLY A 243 15.75 1.02 -5.19
N GLY A 244 14.59 0.34 -5.20
CA GLY A 244 14.41 -1.00 -5.75
C GLY A 244 14.33 -2.12 -4.70
N THR A 245 14.30 -1.81 -3.40
CA THR A 245 14.22 -2.84 -2.37
C THR A 245 12.77 -3.23 -2.05
N VAL A 246 12.56 -4.51 -1.76
CA VAL A 246 11.29 -5.00 -1.23
C VAL A 246 11.55 -5.49 0.18
N GLY A 247 10.69 -5.13 1.12
CA GLY A 247 10.88 -5.52 2.50
C GLY A 247 9.65 -5.40 3.37
N MET A 248 9.83 -5.83 4.61
CA MET A 248 8.87 -5.73 5.68
C MET A 248 9.60 -5.30 6.93
N GLU A 249 9.13 -4.25 7.58
CA GLU A 249 9.74 -3.71 8.78
C GLU A 249 8.68 -3.36 9.83
N ARG A 250 9.05 -3.52 11.09
CA ARG A 250 8.21 -3.16 12.22
C ARG A 250 8.54 -1.73 12.65
N LEU A 251 7.56 -0.87 12.54
CA LEU A 251 7.65 0.53 12.93
C LEU A 251 7.11 0.72 14.34
N THR A 252 7.77 1.58 15.12
CA THR A 252 7.24 2.05 16.40
C THR A 252 6.94 3.53 16.26
N ARG A 253 5.71 3.94 16.55
CA ARG A 253 5.31 5.34 16.54
C ARG A 253 5.68 6.03 17.85
N ASP A 254 5.65 7.37 17.81
CA ASP A 254 5.85 8.24 18.97
C ASP A 254 4.82 7.98 20.10
N ASP A 255 3.63 7.49 19.76
CA ASP A 255 2.58 7.09 20.73
C ASP A 255 2.80 5.69 21.33
N GLY A 256 3.91 5.02 20.99
CA GLY A 256 4.25 3.67 21.43
C GLY A 256 3.51 2.55 20.68
N SER A 257 2.64 2.88 19.72
CA SER A 257 1.98 1.86 18.90
C SER A 257 2.97 1.20 17.93
N ALA A 258 2.86 -0.12 17.79
CA ALA A 258 3.64 -0.89 16.84
C ALA A 258 2.83 -1.12 15.56
N GLU A 259 3.46 -0.83 14.43
CA GLU A 259 2.94 -1.07 13.09
C GLU A 259 3.91 -1.95 12.30
N VAL A 260 3.43 -2.59 11.25
CA VAL A 260 4.25 -3.31 10.28
C VAL A 260 4.02 -2.65 8.94
N ALA A 261 5.11 -2.21 8.32
CA ALA A 261 5.14 -1.67 6.98
C ALA A 261 5.69 -2.72 6.02
N VAL A 262 5.00 -2.92 4.91
CA VAL A 262 5.43 -3.76 3.80
C VAL A 262 5.61 -2.86 2.60
N PHE A 263 6.80 -2.83 2.04
CA PHE A 263 7.17 -1.87 1.00
C PHE A 263 7.72 -2.54 -0.25
N SER A 264 7.51 -1.89 -1.39
CA SER A 264 7.89 -2.37 -2.72
C SER A 264 8.21 -1.19 -3.64
N PRO A 265 9.15 -1.31 -4.58
CA PRO A 265 9.29 -0.35 -5.67
C PRO A 265 8.04 -0.39 -6.55
N ILE A 266 7.83 0.71 -7.28
CA ILE A 266 6.96 0.73 -8.46
C ILE A 266 7.86 0.53 -9.68
N ASP A 267 7.98 -0.72 -10.15
CA ASP A 267 8.95 -1.09 -11.20
C ASP A 267 8.78 -0.31 -12.51
N ALA A 268 7.54 0.08 -12.85
CA ALA A 268 7.25 0.88 -14.03
C ALA A 268 7.83 2.31 -13.97
N LEU A 269 8.16 2.79 -12.77
CA LEU A 269 8.61 4.16 -12.52
C LEU A 269 9.73 4.19 -11.48
N PRO A 270 11.00 4.12 -11.92
CA PRO A 270 12.15 4.21 -11.03
C PRO A 270 12.08 5.45 -10.14
N GLY A 271 12.49 5.31 -8.87
CA GLY A 271 12.41 6.40 -7.89
C GLY A 271 11.05 6.55 -7.21
N TRP A 272 10.07 5.71 -7.54
CA TRP A 272 8.80 5.62 -6.81
C TRP A 272 8.76 4.39 -5.90
N GLY A 273 8.26 4.59 -4.68
CA GLY A 273 8.08 3.55 -3.69
C GLY A 273 6.62 3.51 -3.21
N PHE A 274 6.15 2.32 -2.89
CA PHE A 274 4.84 2.08 -2.33
C PHE A 274 4.95 1.28 -1.03
N ALA A 275 4.10 1.58 -0.05
CA ALA A 275 4.04 0.80 1.18
C ALA A 275 2.61 0.63 1.70
N LEU A 276 2.37 -0.54 2.28
CA LEU A 276 1.20 -0.86 3.11
C LEU A 276 1.61 -0.89 4.56
N VAL A 277 0.94 -0.09 5.40
CA VAL A 277 1.19 -0.04 6.83
C VAL A 277 -0.05 -0.53 7.57
N LYS A 278 0.12 -1.52 8.46
CA LYS A 278 -0.95 -2.06 9.30
C LYS A 278 -0.53 -2.10 10.78
N PRO A 279 -1.46 -2.01 11.74
CA PRO A 279 -1.16 -2.23 13.15
C PRO A 279 -0.59 -3.63 13.39
N ALA A 280 0.46 -3.76 14.19
CA ALA A 280 1.11 -5.05 14.44
C ALA A 280 0.14 -6.07 15.08
N ARG A 281 -0.80 -5.61 15.91
CA ARG A 281 -1.85 -6.46 16.49
C ARG A 281 -2.72 -7.17 15.44
N ALA A 282 -2.86 -6.60 14.24
CA ALA A 282 -3.63 -7.22 13.16
C ALA A 282 -2.92 -8.48 12.60
N PHE A 283 -1.62 -8.63 12.84
CA PHE A 283 -0.86 -9.83 12.45
C PHE A 283 -1.05 -10.99 13.45
N ASP A 284 -1.10 -10.69 14.75
CA ASP A 284 -0.98 -11.72 15.79
C ASP A 284 -2.35 -12.32 16.19
N VAL A 285 -3.42 -11.52 16.18
CA VAL A 285 -4.76 -11.91 16.69
C VAL A 285 -5.45 -13.00 15.86
N PRO A 286 -5.42 -13.01 14.51
CA PRO A 286 -6.09 -14.04 13.72
C PRO A 286 -5.49 -15.44 13.91
N VAL A 287 -4.20 -15.52 14.26
CA VAL A 287 -3.48 -16.78 14.45
C VAL A 287 -3.85 -17.40 15.79
N LEU A 288 -3.85 -16.60 16.86
CA LEU A 288 -4.18 -17.04 18.22
C LEU A 288 -5.63 -17.54 18.33
N THR A 289 -6.58 -16.85 17.72
CA THR A 289 -8.00 -17.24 17.78
C THR A 289 -8.29 -18.59 17.11
N ARG A 290 -7.56 -18.93 16.04
CA ARG A 290 -7.64 -20.25 15.39
C ARG A 290 -6.97 -21.37 16.20
N LEU A 291 -5.99 -21.03 17.04
CA LEU A 291 -5.27 -21.97 17.91
C LEU A 291 -5.98 -22.24 19.25
N ILE A 292 -6.90 -21.37 19.68
CA ILE A 292 -7.62 -21.57 20.94
C ILE A 292 -8.56 -22.79 20.84
N SER A 293 -9.24 -22.99 19.71
CA SER A 293 -10.24 -24.07 19.62
C SER A 293 -9.64 -25.47 19.79
N PRO A 294 -8.54 -25.88 19.12
CA PRO A 294 -7.96 -27.21 19.30
C PRO A 294 -7.38 -27.40 20.69
N LEU A 295 -6.76 -26.35 21.24
CA LEU A 295 -6.13 -26.38 22.56
C LEU A 295 -7.20 -26.54 23.65
N LEU A 296 -8.34 -25.87 23.50
CA LEU A 296 -9.50 -26.02 24.37
C LEU A 296 -10.12 -27.43 24.27
N THR A 297 -10.15 -28.05 23.08
CA THR A 297 -10.58 -29.45 22.91
C THR A 297 -9.67 -30.43 23.64
N ILE A 298 -8.35 -30.25 23.55
CA ILE A 298 -7.38 -31.08 24.28
C ILE A 298 -7.57 -30.94 25.78
N VAL A 299 -7.72 -29.71 26.28
CA VAL A 299 -7.98 -29.45 27.70
C VAL A 299 -9.30 -30.09 28.15
N LEU A 300 -10.37 -29.98 27.36
CA LEU A 300 -11.66 -30.62 27.65
C LEU A 300 -11.55 -32.16 27.70
N LEU A 301 -10.83 -32.78 26.76
CA LEU A 301 -10.60 -34.22 26.75
C LEU A 301 -9.81 -34.68 27.98
N VAL A 302 -8.79 -33.92 28.38
CA VAL A 302 -8.00 -34.19 29.60
C VAL A 302 -8.88 -34.06 30.84
N LEU A 303 -9.70 -33.00 30.95
CA LEU A 303 -10.63 -32.80 32.07
C LEU A 303 -11.70 -33.89 32.14
N ALA A 304 -12.25 -34.31 31.00
CA ALA A 304 -13.21 -35.42 30.92
C ALA A 304 -12.60 -36.75 31.36
N GLY A 305 -11.32 -37.01 31.06
CA GLY A 305 -10.60 -38.20 31.54
C GLY A 305 -10.25 -38.17 33.04
N ILE A 306 -10.14 -36.98 33.64
CA ILE A 306 -9.87 -36.79 35.08
C ILE A 306 -11.15 -36.92 35.90
N LEU A 307 -12.33 -36.62 35.33
CA LEU A 307 -13.62 -36.85 35.96
C LEU A 307 -13.71 -38.34 36.32
N PRO A 308 -13.56 -38.70 37.61
CA PRO A 308 -13.55 -40.09 37.99
C PRO A 308 -14.94 -40.63 37.66
N SER A 309 -14.99 -41.88 37.21
CA SER A 309 -16.18 -42.72 37.17
C SER A 309 -16.74 -42.92 38.59
N ARG A 310 -17.13 -41.84 39.26
CA ARG A 310 -17.68 -41.81 40.62
C ARG A 310 -19.07 -42.47 40.68
N GLY A 311 -19.65 -42.88 39.55
CA GLY A 311 -21.01 -43.42 39.47
C GLY A 311 -21.16 -44.92 39.18
N THR A 312 -20.13 -45.65 38.73
CA THR A 312 -20.35 -46.99 38.14
C THR A 312 -20.02 -48.21 39.02
N LEU A 313 -19.73 -48.03 40.32
CA LEU A 313 -19.39 -49.17 41.20
C LEU A 313 -20.33 -49.41 42.39
N VAL A 314 -21.49 -48.74 42.49
CA VAL A 314 -22.44 -48.96 43.61
C VAL A 314 -23.68 -49.80 43.22
N GLY A 315 -23.85 -50.20 41.96
CA GLY A 315 -25.11 -50.79 41.47
C GLY A 315 -25.23 -52.32 41.36
N LEU A 316 -24.18 -53.13 41.58
CA LEU A 316 -24.20 -54.56 41.23
C LEU A 316 -24.12 -55.55 42.41
N TYR A 317 -24.35 -55.11 43.65
CA TYR A 317 -24.33 -55.99 44.84
C TYR A 317 -25.65 -56.04 45.64
N SER A 318 -26.80 -55.76 45.01
CA SER A 318 -28.11 -55.94 45.66
C SER A 318 -29.17 -56.55 44.72
N ALA A 319 -29.03 -57.82 44.34
CA ALA A 319 -30.17 -58.68 43.97
C ALA A 319 -29.72 -60.16 43.92
N SER A 320 -30.63 -61.08 44.30
CA SER A 320 -30.50 -62.53 44.55
C SER A 320 -29.61 -62.89 45.75
N VAL A 321 -30.11 -63.18 46.96
CA VAL A 321 -31.16 -64.17 47.38
C VAL A 321 -30.93 -65.54 46.78
#